data_AF-A0A371AY18-F1
#
_entry.id   AF-A0A371AY18-F1
#
_cell.length_a   1.000
_cell.length_b   1.000
_cell.length_c   1.000
_cell.angle_alpha   90.00
_cell.angle_beta   90.00
_cell.angle_gamma   90.00
#
_symmetry.space_group_name_H-M   'P 1'
#
loop_
_entity.id
_entity.type
_entity.pdbx_description
1 polymer ?
#
loop_
_entity_poly.entity_id
_entity_poly.type
_entity_poly.pdbx_seq_one_letter_code
_entity_poly.pdbx_strand_id
1 'polypeptide(L)'
;MRKLKLSMLSVLICFIIVFCSAATTAFASDKKPAKPKNLRTAVGNKTVTLKWNLVENATGYQIFQYNSKKNSFKKIGYTKEARFKIAKLTNDVSYQFKIRSYKRVNKKNYYSKFTEAVYATPTVIVNRPKGVLSTGIKQKVRLTWSKVNLATGYKVYQYDTTKKKYVAITARKTNSYTVKNLDKGNSYQFRIRAYRKVDGKTYFSRFSGKTSVTLSTAGVSTIKTFLKTALQPVGSTMYIWGGGWNEADTGAGEDATRISVSPQWHKFFNKQTSSYDYNNTRYQLGNGLDCSGYVGWTVYNILNTTSGKKGYVMKSREFTSNFASRGWGTYVSRSSVKNYKAGDIMSSACTCCGHVWIVLGSCSDRSVVLVHSSPDGVQINGTVTPSGSYKSEAIKLANKYMKKYYPKWYKKYPNCSKGLSYLSHYSQMHWDISGKSIMTDPDKYTTMSASKILKDLFKN
;
A
#
# COMPACT_ATOMS: atom_id res chain seq x y z
N MET A 1 68.45 22.48 22.87
CA MET A 1 68.01 21.26 22.16
C MET A 1 67.76 20.15 23.18
N ARG A 2 66.69 19.37 22.99
CA ARG A 2 66.19 18.26 23.85
C ARG A 2 65.43 18.68 25.13
N LYS A 3 64.11 18.42 25.08
CA LYS A 3 63.26 17.67 26.06
C LYS A 3 63.54 17.94 27.56
N LEU A 4 62.57 18.31 28.39
CA LEU A 4 61.45 17.47 28.83
C LEU A 4 60.49 18.28 29.75
N LYS A 5 59.24 17.80 29.86
CA LYS A 5 58.10 18.28 30.69
C LYS A 5 58.42 18.60 32.16
N LEU A 6 57.67 19.54 32.76
CA LEU A 6 56.88 19.31 33.99
C LEU A 6 55.95 20.51 34.34
N SER A 7 55.00 20.24 35.24
CA SER A 7 54.20 21.17 36.05
C SER A 7 52.85 21.67 35.49
N MET A 8 51.79 20.90 35.79
CA MET A 8 50.53 21.48 36.28
C MET A 8 50.22 20.83 37.64
N LEU A 9 50.29 21.65 38.68
CA LEU A 9 49.74 21.39 40.01
C LEU A 9 48.72 22.50 40.28
N SER A 10 47.45 22.15 40.42
CA SER A 10 46.50 22.98 41.17
C SER A 10 45.49 22.06 41.90
N VAL A 11 45.75 21.88 43.21
CA VAL A 11 44.80 21.79 44.34
C VAL A 11 43.69 20.73 44.23
N LEU A 12 43.78 19.53 44.82
CA LEU A 12 43.77 19.16 46.26
C LEU A 12 42.54 19.65 47.06
N ILE A 13 41.46 18.85 47.09
CA ILE A 13 40.69 18.62 48.31
C ILE A 13 40.54 17.11 48.49
N CYS A 14 41.24 16.61 49.50
CA CYS A 14 41.17 15.26 50.03
C CYS A 14 40.29 15.33 51.28
N PHE A 15 39.36 14.39 51.49
CA PHE A 15 39.15 13.75 52.81
C PHE A 15 38.21 12.54 52.67
N ILE A 16 38.87 11.39 52.61
CA ILE A 16 38.65 10.15 53.37
C ILE A 16 37.25 9.93 53.98
N ILE A 17 36.71 8.78 53.57
CA ILE A 17 35.62 7.96 54.10
C ILE A 17 35.70 7.79 55.62
N VAL A 18 34.57 7.99 56.32
CA VAL A 18 34.22 7.20 57.50
C VAL A 18 32.79 6.69 57.34
N PHE A 19 32.67 5.37 57.40
CA PHE A 19 31.45 4.59 57.44
C PHE A 19 30.52 5.06 58.57
N CYS A 20 29.29 5.42 58.22
CA CYS A 20 28.16 5.25 59.13
C CYS A 20 27.08 4.47 58.39
N SER A 21 26.75 3.32 58.97
CA SER A 21 25.83 2.31 58.50
C SER A 21 24.43 2.85 58.26
N ALA A 22 24.15 3.26 57.02
CA ALA A 22 22.81 3.06 56.49
C ALA A 22 22.69 1.56 56.24
N ALA A 23 21.94 0.88 57.11
CA ALA A 23 21.55 -0.50 56.91
C ALA A 23 21.02 -0.64 55.48
N THR A 24 21.85 -1.20 54.59
CA THR A 24 21.37 -1.83 53.38
C THR A 24 20.47 -2.93 53.91
N THR A 25 19.17 -2.66 53.96
CA THR A 25 18.17 -3.71 53.95
C THR A 25 18.47 -4.47 52.67
N ALA A 26 19.30 -5.51 52.81
CA ALA A 26 19.38 -6.59 51.86
C ALA A 26 17.95 -7.10 51.80
N PHE A 27 17.17 -6.58 50.85
CA PHE A 27 15.93 -7.23 50.44
C PHE A 27 16.38 -8.64 50.14
N ALA A 28 16.00 -9.58 51.00
CA ALA A 28 16.15 -10.99 50.73
C ALA A 28 15.56 -11.16 49.34
N SER A 29 16.41 -11.30 48.31
CA SER A 29 15.94 -11.38 46.92
C SER A 29 14.97 -12.54 46.93
N ASP A 30 13.66 -12.26 46.79
CA ASP A 30 12.65 -13.30 46.83
C ASP A 30 13.11 -14.37 45.83
N LYS A 31 13.41 -15.55 46.37
CA LYS A 31 13.98 -16.62 45.57
C LYS A 31 12.98 -16.99 44.48
N LYS A 32 11.67 -16.75 44.69
CA LYS A 32 10.61 -16.98 43.71
C LYS A 32 10.38 -15.74 42.83
N PRO A 33 10.39 -15.89 41.50
CA PRO A 33 10.02 -14.79 40.61
C PRO A 33 8.51 -14.51 40.63
N ALA A 34 8.12 -13.31 40.20
CA ALA A 34 6.72 -12.92 40.09
C ALA A 34 5.94 -13.77 39.05
N LYS A 35 4.65 -14.02 39.32
CA LYS A 35 3.71 -14.66 38.37
C LYS A 35 3.65 -13.85 37.07
N PRO A 36 3.83 -14.47 35.89
CA PRO A 36 3.65 -13.79 34.61
C PRO A 36 2.26 -13.15 34.48
N LYS A 37 2.19 -11.95 33.90
CA LYS A 37 0.93 -11.21 33.66
C LYS A 37 0.65 -11.07 32.17
N ASN A 38 -0.62 -10.83 31.82
CA ASN A 38 -1.07 -10.57 30.45
C ASN A 38 -0.72 -11.70 29.45
N LEU A 39 -0.96 -12.95 29.87
CA LEU A 39 -0.84 -14.10 28.98
C LEU A 39 -1.90 -14.02 27.89
N ARG A 40 -1.46 -13.92 26.64
CA ARG A 40 -2.30 -13.80 25.44
C ARG A 40 -1.83 -14.75 24.37
N THR A 41 -2.73 -15.10 23.46
CA THR A 41 -2.48 -16.07 22.39
C THR A 41 -2.57 -15.41 21.01
N ALA A 42 -1.74 -15.87 20.09
CA ALA A 42 -1.84 -15.55 18.66
C ALA A 42 -1.88 -16.87 17.89
N VAL A 43 -2.98 -17.11 17.20
CA VAL A 43 -3.24 -18.36 16.48
C VAL A 43 -2.73 -18.30 15.05
N GLY A 44 -2.40 -19.47 14.51
CA GLY A 44 -2.07 -19.64 13.10
C GLY A 44 -2.31 -21.08 12.66
N ASN A 45 -1.99 -21.38 11.41
CA ASN A 45 -2.13 -22.73 10.88
C ASN A 45 -1.29 -23.72 11.72
N LYS A 46 -1.96 -24.65 12.41
CA LYS A 46 -1.36 -25.69 13.27
C LYS A 46 -0.44 -25.13 14.37
N THR A 47 -0.63 -23.87 14.75
CA THR A 47 0.28 -23.15 15.67
C THR A 47 -0.47 -22.22 16.61
N VAL A 48 0.07 -22.09 17.82
CA VAL A 48 -0.33 -21.07 18.81
C VAL A 48 0.95 -20.43 19.34
N THR A 49 1.02 -19.11 19.34
CA THR A 49 2.09 -18.36 20.01
C THR A 49 1.54 -17.73 21.27
N LEU A 50 2.08 -18.12 22.42
CA LEU A 50 1.82 -17.50 23.70
C LEU A 50 2.75 -16.28 23.86
N LYS A 51 2.21 -15.18 24.37
CA LYS A 51 2.98 -13.96 24.72
C LYS A 51 2.52 -13.46 26.09
N TRP A 52 3.45 -12.91 26.86
CA TRP A 52 3.17 -12.33 28.18
C TRP A 52 4.12 -11.17 28.47
N ASN A 53 3.94 -10.50 29.60
CA ASN A 53 4.86 -9.44 30.02
C ASN A 53 6.16 -10.06 30.59
N LEU A 54 7.31 -9.46 30.29
CA LEU A 54 8.60 -9.89 30.83
C LEU A 54 8.60 -9.80 32.36
N VAL A 55 9.17 -10.79 33.02
CA VAL A 55 9.41 -10.83 34.47
C VAL A 55 10.90 -10.58 34.69
N GLU A 56 11.26 -9.39 35.19
CA GLU A 56 12.64 -8.87 35.23
C GLU A 56 13.64 -9.76 36.00
N ASN A 57 13.18 -10.58 36.94
CA ASN A 57 14.02 -11.46 37.76
C ASN A 57 13.87 -12.96 37.45
N ALA A 58 13.23 -13.32 36.32
CA ALA A 58 13.07 -14.71 35.91
C ALA A 58 14.24 -15.18 35.05
N THR A 59 14.80 -16.35 35.38
CA THR A 59 15.75 -17.06 34.50
C THR A 59 15.05 -17.62 33.26
N GLY A 60 13.75 -17.88 33.36
CA GLY A 60 12.92 -18.28 32.22
C GLY A 60 11.50 -18.64 32.63
N TYR A 61 10.80 -19.35 31.75
CA TYR A 61 9.40 -19.73 31.90
C TYR A 61 9.20 -21.22 31.61
N GLN A 62 8.27 -21.84 32.32
CA GLN A 62 7.74 -23.17 32.00
C GLN A 62 6.36 -23.05 31.38
N ILE A 63 6.18 -23.76 30.28
CA ILE A 63 4.95 -23.72 29.50
C ILE A 63 4.26 -25.07 29.65
N PHE A 64 2.97 -25.02 29.98
CA PHE A 64 2.15 -26.19 30.18
C PHE A 64 0.95 -26.16 29.24
N GLN A 65 0.58 -27.34 28.74
CA GLN A 65 -0.60 -27.58 27.93
C GLN A 65 -1.48 -28.62 28.63
N TYR A 66 -2.78 -28.40 28.62
CA TYR A 66 -3.74 -29.35 29.16
C TYR A 66 -3.78 -30.64 28.33
N ASN A 67 -3.76 -31.79 29.01
CA ASN A 67 -3.92 -33.11 28.42
C ASN A 67 -5.24 -33.68 28.91
N SER A 68 -6.25 -33.70 28.04
CA SER A 68 -7.59 -34.21 28.36
C SER A 68 -7.58 -35.69 28.74
N LYS A 69 -6.73 -36.52 28.11
CA LYS A 69 -6.64 -37.96 28.42
C LYS A 69 -6.15 -38.24 29.85
N LYS A 70 -5.34 -37.34 30.40
CA LYS A 70 -4.77 -37.46 31.76
C LYS A 70 -5.42 -36.50 32.75
N ASN A 71 -6.47 -35.79 32.35
CA ASN A 71 -7.14 -34.75 33.12
C ASN A 71 -6.17 -33.77 33.84
N SER A 72 -5.05 -33.42 33.20
CA SER A 72 -3.95 -32.70 33.86
C SER A 72 -3.10 -31.87 32.90
N PHE A 73 -2.42 -30.85 33.44
CA PHE A 73 -1.48 -30.03 32.66
C PHE A 73 -0.11 -30.70 32.56
N LYS A 74 0.38 -30.88 31.33
CA LYS A 74 1.73 -31.39 31.05
C LYS A 74 2.65 -30.25 30.62
N LYS A 75 3.87 -30.23 31.16
CA LYS A 75 4.92 -29.31 30.71
C LYS A 75 5.33 -29.67 29.28
N ILE A 76 5.33 -28.70 28.38
CA ILE A 76 5.69 -28.87 26.97
C ILE A 76 6.99 -28.18 26.58
N GLY A 77 7.54 -27.33 27.45
CA GLY A 77 8.84 -26.71 27.18
C GLY A 77 9.25 -25.62 28.15
N TYR A 78 10.41 -25.05 27.86
CA TYR A 78 11.01 -23.90 28.53
C TYR A 78 11.34 -22.82 27.50
N THR A 79 11.36 -21.56 27.95
CA THR A 79 11.93 -20.46 27.17
C THR A 79 12.49 -19.39 28.11
N LYS A 80 13.49 -18.64 27.65
CA LYS A 80 13.98 -17.43 28.32
C LYS A 80 13.21 -16.19 27.88
N GLU A 81 12.60 -16.23 26.69
CA GLU A 81 11.85 -15.10 26.14
C GLU A 81 10.42 -15.06 26.72
N ALA A 82 9.82 -13.86 26.76
CA ALA A 82 8.41 -13.68 27.13
C ALA A 82 7.42 -14.10 26.01
N ARG A 83 7.78 -15.14 25.26
CA ARG A 83 6.97 -15.75 24.20
C ARG A 83 7.34 -17.22 24.01
N PHE A 84 6.37 -18.02 23.57
CA PHE A 84 6.58 -19.42 23.21
C PHE A 84 5.67 -19.83 22.06
N LYS A 85 6.24 -20.43 21.00
CA LYS A 85 5.48 -20.92 19.84
C LYS A 85 5.29 -22.43 19.94
N ILE A 86 4.03 -22.85 20.03
CA ILE A 86 3.59 -24.23 19.92
C ILE A 86 3.25 -24.51 18.46
N ALA A 87 3.72 -25.63 17.92
CA ALA A 87 3.47 -26.09 16.56
C ALA A 87 2.91 -27.51 16.55
N LYS A 88 2.58 -28.03 15.36
CA LYS A 88 2.00 -29.36 15.14
C LYS A 88 0.66 -29.57 15.89
N LEU A 89 -0.09 -28.48 16.11
CA LEU A 89 -1.44 -28.55 16.64
C LEU A 89 -2.44 -28.88 15.53
N THR A 90 -3.62 -29.37 15.91
CA THR A 90 -4.74 -29.55 14.99
C THR A 90 -5.54 -28.26 14.91
N ASN A 91 -5.87 -27.81 13.70
CA ASN A 91 -6.72 -26.63 13.54
C ASN A 91 -8.13 -26.92 14.05
N ASP A 92 -8.81 -25.88 14.51
CA ASP A 92 -10.20 -25.89 14.99
C ASP A 92 -10.43 -26.77 16.24
N VAL A 93 -9.36 -27.24 16.86
CA VAL A 93 -9.37 -27.90 18.18
C VAL A 93 -8.96 -26.89 19.25
N SER A 94 -9.73 -26.79 20.33
CA SER A 94 -9.41 -25.89 21.45
C SER A 94 -8.35 -26.49 22.37
N TYR A 95 -7.31 -25.70 22.67
CA TYR A 95 -6.23 -26.07 23.59
C TYR A 95 -6.17 -25.09 24.76
N GLN A 96 -5.80 -25.60 25.94
CA GLN A 96 -5.60 -24.80 27.13
C GLN A 96 -4.12 -24.74 27.50
N PHE A 97 -3.65 -23.54 27.84
CA PHE A 97 -2.27 -23.29 28.22
C PHE A 97 -2.18 -22.49 29.51
N LYS A 98 -1.19 -22.81 30.34
CA LYS A 98 -0.79 -21.96 31.46
C LYS A 98 0.71 -21.93 31.57
N ILE A 99 1.25 -20.87 32.16
CA ILE A 99 2.69 -20.70 32.31
C ILE A 99 3.04 -20.34 33.74
N ARG A 100 4.32 -20.49 34.09
CA ARG A 100 4.92 -19.92 35.30
C ARG A 100 6.35 -19.51 35.02
N SER A 101 6.84 -18.48 35.69
CA SER A 101 8.25 -18.10 35.63
C SER A 101 9.06 -18.94 36.61
N TYR A 102 10.37 -19.04 36.37
CA TYR A 102 11.31 -19.65 37.31
C TYR A 102 12.61 -18.84 37.40
N LYS A 103 13.22 -18.85 38.58
CA LYS A 103 14.54 -18.29 38.85
C LYS A 103 15.47 -19.43 39.27
N ARG A 104 16.65 -19.51 38.69
CA ARG A 104 17.66 -20.53 39.00
C ARG A 104 18.71 -19.90 39.93
N VAL A 105 18.84 -20.44 41.14
CA VAL A 105 19.81 -20.01 42.15
C VAL A 105 20.50 -21.26 42.68
N ASN A 106 21.85 -21.28 42.68
CA ASN A 106 22.66 -22.40 43.17
C ASN A 106 22.19 -23.76 42.61
N LYS A 107 22.02 -23.84 41.28
CA LYS A 107 21.51 -25.02 40.54
C LYS A 107 20.08 -25.47 40.88
N LYS A 108 19.37 -24.80 41.80
CA LYS A 108 17.97 -25.05 42.17
C LYS A 108 17.01 -24.07 41.49
N ASN A 109 15.87 -24.55 41.00
CA ASN A 109 14.84 -23.71 40.39
C ASN A 109 13.75 -23.37 41.41
N TYR A 110 13.40 -22.09 41.50
CA TYR A 110 12.30 -21.54 42.29
C TYR A 110 11.21 -21.04 41.34
N TYR A 111 9.97 -21.44 41.58
CA TYR A 111 8.86 -21.23 40.63
C TYR A 111 7.84 -20.24 41.19
N SER A 112 7.28 -19.41 40.30
CA SER A 112 6.09 -18.61 40.62
C SER A 112 4.83 -19.46 40.72
N LYS A 113 3.72 -18.85 41.18
CA LYS A 113 2.37 -19.37 40.91
C LYS A 113 2.13 -19.46 39.39
N PHE A 114 1.23 -20.36 38.98
CA PHE A 114 0.78 -20.42 37.59
C PHE A 114 -0.08 -19.21 37.22
N THR A 115 -0.08 -18.87 35.94
CA THR A 115 -1.13 -18.03 35.36
C THR A 115 -2.47 -18.76 35.37
N GLU A 116 -3.55 -18.00 35.20
CA GLU A 116 -4.80 -18.60 34.75
C GLU A 116 -4.60 -19.30 33.40
N ALA A 117 -5.41 -20.33 33.15
CA ALA A 117 -5.40 -21.01 31.88
C ALA A 117 -5.99 -20.11 30.79
N VAL A 118 -5.36 -20.07 29.63
CA VAL A 118 -5.88 -19.42 28.43
C VAL A 118 -6.25 -20.46 27.40
N TYR A 119 -7.34 -20.21 26.68
CA TYR A 119 -7.80 -21.05 25.59
C TYR A 119 -7.29 -20.49 24.26
N ALA A 120 -6.95 -21.39 23.34
CA ALA A 120 -6.66 -21.03 21.97
C ALA A 120 -7.06 -22.16 21.02
N THR A 121 -7.75 -21.76 19.95
CA THR A 121 -8.15 -22.64 18.86
C THR A 121 -7.32 -22.25 17.62
N PRO A 122 -6.26 -23.00 17.29
CA PRO A 122 -5.45 -22.75 16.09
C PRO A 122 -6.36 -22.74 14.87
N THR A 123 -6.19 -21.78 13.98
CA THR A 123 -6.98 -21.72 12.74
C THR A 123 -6.18 -21.08 11.63
N VAL A 124 -6.63 -21.29 10.40
CA VAL A 124 -5.98 -20.76 9.21
C VAL A 124 -6.40 -19.31 9.00
N ILE A 125 -5.46 -18.39 9.23
CA ILE A 125 -5.69 -16.96 8.98
C ILE A 125 -5.63 -16.66 7.49
N VAL A 126 -6.67 -15.97 6.99
CA VAL A 126 -6.74 -15.47 5.61
C VAL A 126 -7.04 -13.97 5.65
N ASN A 127 -6.13 -13.16 5.11
CA ASN A 127 -6.31 -11.71 5.07
C ASN A 127 -7.33 -11.33 3.99
N ARG A 128 -8.14 -10.29 4.27
CA ARG A 128 -9.08 -9.78 3.27
C ARG A 128 -8.34 -9.13 2.09
N PRO A 129 -8.87 -9.23 0.85
CA PRO A 129 -8.37 -8.46 -0.27
C PRO A 129 -8.47 -6.95 -0.01
N LYS A 130 -7.48 -6.20 -0.51
CA LYS A 130 -7.42 -4.73 -0.47
C LYS A 130 -7.28 -4.18 -1.89
N GLY A 131 -7.53 -2.87 -2.06
CA GLY A 131 -7.36 -2.18 -3.34
C GLY A 131 -8.27 -2.74 -4.43
N VAL A 132 -9.52 -3.03 -4.08
CA VAL A 132 -10.48 -3.56 -5.06
C VAL A 132 -10.94 -2.45 -5.98
N LEU A 133 -10.78 -2.63 -7.28
CA LEU A 133 -11.16 -1.65 -8.28
C LEU A 133 -12.00 -2.32 -9.36
N SER A 134 -12.93 -1.54 -9.89
CA SER A 134 -13.80 -1.90 -11.01
C SER A 134 -13.63 -0.87 -12.12
N THR A 135 -13.19 -1.34 -13.28
CA THR A 135 -13.02 -0.53 -14.50
C THR A 135 -14.05 -0.99 -15.51
N GLY A 136 -14.96 -0.09 -15.91
CA GLY A 136 -15.94 -0.35 -16.96
C GLY A 136 -15.31 -0.12 -18.32
N ILE A 137 -15.33 -1.13 -19.19
CA ILE A 137 -14.84 -1.05 -20.57
C ILE A 137 -15.90 -1.70 -21.45
N LYS A 138 -16.65 -0.90 -22.22
CA LYS A 138 -17.81 -1.39 -22.98
C LYS A 138 -18.80 -2.11 -22.06
N GLN A 139 -19.29 -3.27 -22.46
CA GLN A 139 -20.22 -4.14 -21.71
C GLN A 139 -19.49 -5.09 -20.76
N LYS A 140 -18.33 -4.67 -20.23
CA LYS A 140 -17.47 -5.49 -19.37
C LYS A 140 -17.04 -4.67 -18.17
N VAL A 141 -17.03 -5.32 -17.01
CA VAL A 141 -16.40 -4.77 -15.81
C VAL A 141 -15.19 -5.61 -15.48
N ARG A 142 -14.03 -4.97 -15.53
CA ARG A 142 -12.80 -5.56 -15.08
C ARG A 142 -12.58 -5.25 -13.60
N LEU A 143 -12.43 -6.30 -12.81
CA LEU A 143 -12.13 -6.26 -11.39
C LEU A 143 -10.66 -6.58 -11.14
N THR A 144 -10.03 -5.81 -10.26
CA THR A 144 -8.66 -6.03 -9.80
C THR A 144 -8.55 -5.89 -8.29
N TRP A 145 -7.59 -6.58 -7.69
CA TRP A 145 -7.28 -6.45 -6.27
C TRP A 145 -5.84 -6.86 -5.96
N SER A 146 -5.34 -6.50 -4.78
CA SER A 146 -4.01 -6.92 -4.33
C SER A 146 -3.97 -8.42 -4.04
N LYS A 147 -2.88 -9.10 -4.43
CA LYS A 147 -2.64 -10.52 -4.10
C LYS A 147 -2.59 -10.70 -2.57
N VAL A 148 -3.40 -11.61 -2.05
CA VAL A 148 -3.40 -12.03 -0.65
C VAL A 148 -2.40 -13.17 -0.49
N ASN A 149 -1.43 -12.97 0.42
CA ASN A 149 -0.41 -13.98 0.71
C ASN A 149 -1.05 -15.30 1.16
N LEU A 150 -0.53 -16.43 0.65
CA LEU A 150 -1.01 -17.80 0.91
C LEU A 150 -2.48 -18.09 0.54
N ALA A 151 -3.17 -17.18 -0.16
CA ALA A 151 -4.53 -17.47 -0.64
C ALA A 151 -4.48 -18.55 -1.74
N THR A 152 -5.37 -19.55 -1.62
CA THR A 152 -5.60 -20.54 -2.67
C THR A 152 -6.40 -19.94 -3.83
N GLY A 153 -7.22 -18.93 -3.54
CA GLY A 153 -7.95 -18.18 -4.56
C GLY A 153 -8.87 -17.13 -3.95
N TYR A 154 -9.78 -16.64 -4.77
CA TYR A 154 -10.72 -15.57 -4.46
C TYR A 154 -12.11 -15.95 -4.93
N LYS A 155 -13.13 -15.63 -4.13
CA LYS A 155 -14.53 -15.63 -4.57
C LYS A 155 -14.95 -14.20 -4.86
N VAL A 156 -15.48 -13.98 -6.06
CA VAL A 156 -16.00 -12.69 -6.52
C VAL A 156 -17.50 -12.70 -6.37
N TYR A 157 -18.04 -11.62 -5.80
CA TYR A 157 -19.46 -11.44 -5.59
C TYR A 157 -19.94 -10.17 -6.27
N GLN A 158 -21.10 -10.25 -6.90
CA GLN A 158 -21.83 -9.13 -7.49
C GLN A 158 -23.12 -8.91 -6.71
N TYR A 159 -23.51 -7.64 -6.51
CA TYR A 159 -24.80 -7.32 -5.91
C TYR A 159 -25.92 -7.62 -6.91
N ASP A 160 -26.85 -8.48 -6.50
CA ASP A 160 -28.08 -8.80 -7.22
C ASP A 160 -29.17 -7.89 -6.67
N THR A 161 -29.65 -6.95 -7.49
CA THR A 161 -30.64 -5.94 -7.10
C THR A 161 -32.00 -6.56 -6.82
N THR A 162 -32.40 -7.58 -7.59
CA THR A 162 -33.65 -8.33 -7.40
C THR A 162 -33.66 -9.07 -6.07
N LYS A 163 -32.57 -9.77 -5.74
CA LYS A 163 -32.44 -10.52 -4.48
C LYS A 163 -31.98 -9.68 -3.30
N LYS A 164 -31.68 -8.39 -3.54
CA LYS A 164 -31.12 -7.42 -2.58
C LYS A 164 -29.90 -7.95 -1.81
N LYS A 165 -29.09 -8.83 -2.42
CA LYS A 165 -27.93 -9.49 -1.77
C LYS A 165 -26.77 -9.69 -2.72
N TYR A 166 -25.57 -9.83 -2.17
CA TYR A 166 -24.39 -10.21 -2.96
C TYR A 166 -24.38 -11.71 -3.24
N VAL A 167 -24.30 -12.08 -4.51
CA VAL A 167 -24.23 -13.46 -5.00
C VAL A 167 -22.83 -13.76 -5.53
N ALA A 168 -22.30 -14.95 -5.25
CA ALA A 168 -21.00 -15.36 -5.79
C ALA A 168 -21.15 -15.66 -7.28
N ILE A 169 -20.35 -15.00 -8.12
CA ILE A 169 -20.39 -15.16 -9.58
C ILE A 169 -19.24 -16.01 -10.12
N THR A 170 -18.12 -16.10 -9.38
CA THR A 170 -16.98 -16.94 -9.79
C THR A 170 -16.00 -17.19 -8.65
N ALA A 171 -15.13 -18.19 -8.83
CA ALA A 171 -13.92 -18.39 -8.05
C ALA A 171 -12.68 -18.38 -8.97
N ARG A 172 -11.60 -17.70 -8.56
CA ARG A 172 -10.39 -17.53 -9.37
C ARG A 172 -9.12 -17.70 -8.53
N LYS A 173 -8.05 -18.23 -9.15
CA LYS A 173 -6.71 -18.25 -8.54
C LYS A 173 -5.97 -16.93 -8.73
N THR A 174 -6.31 -16.17 -9.77
CA THR A 174 -5.73 -14.87 -10.10
C THR A 174 -6.39 -13.73 -9.32
N ASN A 175 -5.72 -12.58 -9.27
CA ASN A 175 -6.17 -11.37 -8.59
C ASN A 175 -6.89 -10.36 -9.51
N SER A 176 -7.46 -10.86 -10.61
CA SER A 176 -8.29 -10.08 -11.51
C SER A 176 -9.36 -10.94 -12.16
N TYR A 177 -10.49 -10.34 -12.49
CA TYR A 177 -11.57 -11.00 -13.20
C TYR A 177 -12.34 -10.01 -14.08
N THR A 178 -12.71 -10.42 -15.28
CA THR A 178 -13.53 -9.61 -16.17
C THR A 178 -14.92 -10.21 -16.23
N VAL A 179 -15.88 -9.49 -15.66
CA VAL A 179 -17.31 -9.75 -15.83
C VAL A 179 -17.70 -9.27 -17.23
N LYS A 180 -18.40 -10.10 -17.99
CA LYS A 180 -18.76 -9.83 -19.38
C LYS A 180 -20.28 -9.73 -19.51
N ASN A 181 -20.74 -9.26 -20.67
CA ASN A 181 -22.15 -9.22 -21.07
C ASN A 181 -23.00 -8.46 -20.04
N LEU A 182 -22.51 -7.28 -19.65
CA LEU A 182 -23.19 -6.38 -18.74
C LEU A 182 -23.84 -5.24 -19.53
N ASP A 183 -25.07 -4.91 -19.17
CA ASP A 183 -25.84 -3.85 -19.81
C ASP A 183 -25.22 -2.48 -19.61
N LYS A 184 -25.26 -1.66 -20.65
CA LYS A 184 -24.81 -0.27 -20.61
C LYS A 184 -25.74 0.58 -19.74
N GLY A 185 -25.24 1.67 -19.18
CA GLY A 185 -26.02 2.57 -18.31
C GLY A 185 -26.24 2.04 -16.89
N ASN A 186 -26.05 0.74 -16.65
CA ASN A 186 -26.30 0.13 -15.36
C ASN A 186 -25.11 0.28 -14.39
N SER A 187 -25.45 0.40 -13.10
CA SER A 187 -24.50 0.45 -12.00
C SER A 187 -24.32 -0.93 -11.38
N TYR A 188 -23.07 -1.41 -11.36
CA TYR A 188 -22.72 -2.71 -10.82
C TYR A 188 -21.87 -2.55 -9.57
N GLN A 189 -22.19 -3.34 -8.53
CA GLN A 189 -21.42 -3.36 -7.28
C GLN A 189 -20.80 -4.72 -7.05
N PHE A 190 -19.53 -4.73 -6.63
CA PHE A 190 -18.75 -5.94 -6.40
C PHE A 190 -18.07 -5.93 -5.05
N ARG A 191 -17.83 -7.13 -4.51
CA ARG A 191 -16.93 -7.36 -3.37
C ARG A 191 -16.24 -8.72 -3.53
N ILE A 192 -15.03 -8.84 -3.01
CA ILE A 192 -14.21 -10.05 -3.15
C ILE A 192 -13.80 -10.54 -1.77
N ARG A 193 -13.69 -11.86 -1.59
CA ARG A 193 -13.00 -12.45 -0.44
C ARG A 193 -11.99 -13.49 -0.89
N ALA A 194 -10.83 -13.50 -0.26
CA ALA A 194 -9.85 -14.57 -0.42
C ALA A 194 -10.27 -15.82 0.36
N TYR A 195 -9.84 -16.98 -0.13
CA TYR A 195 -9.95 -18.25 0.58
C TYR A 195 -8.65 -19.02 0.56
N ARG A 196 -8.46 -19.89 1.55
CA ARG A 196 -7.34 -20.83 1.63
C ARG A 196 -7.87 -22.22 1.89
N LYS A 197 -7.40 -23.20 1.12
CA LYS A 197 -7.67 -24.62 1.33
C LYS A 197 -6.49 -25.22 2.10
N VAL A 198 -6.76 -25.85 3.24
CA VAL A 198 -5.78 -26.56 4.08
C VAL A 198 -6.43 -27.83 4.57
N ASP A 199 -5.79 -28.98 4.35
CA ASP A 199 -6.27 -30.29 4.77
C ASP A 199 -7.74 -30.55 4.36
N GLY A 200 -8.09 -30.28 3.10
CA GLY A 200 -9.46 -30.44 2.56
C GLY A 200 -10.47 -29.36 2.99
N LYS A 201 -10.21 -28.61 4.07
CA LYS A 201 -11.10 -27.56 4.58
C LYS A 201 -10.82 -26.19 3.93
N THR A 202 -11.89 -25.42 3.69
CA THR A 202 -11.80 -24.05 3.13
C THR A 202 -12.03 -22.99 4.21
N TYR A 203 -11.06 -22.09 4.36
CA TYR A 203 -11.11 -20.95 5.27
C TYR A 203 -11.26 -19.66 4.46
N PHE A 204 -12.11 -18.77 4.91
CA PHE A 204 -12.42 -17.53 4.20
C PHE A 204 -11.97 -16.31 4.99
N SER A 205 -11.45 -15.33 4.25
CA SER A 205 -11.26 -13.98 4.78
C SER A 205 -12.59 -13.23 4.90
N ARG A 206 -12.56 -12.10 5.63
CA ARG A 206 -13.59 -11.07 5.52
C ARG A 206 -13.67 -10.56 4.07
N PHE A 207 -14.82 -10.03 3.68
CA PHE A 207 -14.96 -9.32 2.41
C PHE A 207 -14.05 -8.09 2.34
N SER A 208 -13.63 -7.77 1.12
CA SER A 208 -13.06 -6.47 0.76
C SER A 208 -14.05 -5.32 1.00
N GLY A 209 -13.57 -4.08 0.84
CA GLY A 209 -14.48 -2.97 0.54
C GLY A 209 -15.31 -3.25 -0.71
N LYS A 210 -16.45 -2.56 -0.82
CA LYS A 210 -17.30 -2.61 -2.02
C LYS A 210 -16.65 -1.74 -3.10
N THR A 211 -16.83 -2.11 -4.35
CA THR A 211 -16.50 -1.24 -5.48
C THR A 211 -17.71 -1.15 -6.39
N SER A 212 -17.94 0.03 -6.95
CA SER A 212 -19.07 0.31 -7.83
C SER A 212 -18.57 0.95 -9.10
N VAL A 213 -19.16 0.54 -10.21
CA VAL A 213 -18.93 1.14 -11.52
C VAL A 213 -20.24 1.21 -12.27
N THR A 214 -20.50 2.37 -12.85
CA THR A 214 -21.59 2.57 -13.80
C THR A 214 -21.00 2.39 -15.19
N LEU A 215 -21.54 1.46 -15.96
CA LEU A 215 -21.15 1.33 -17.37
C LEU A 215 -21.71 2.51 -18.14
N SER A 216 -20.85 3.16 -18.93
CA SER A 216 -21.29 4.27 -19.79
C SER A 216 -22.38 3.78 -20.75
N THR A 217 -23.42 4.58 -20.93
CA THR A 217 -24.45 4.36 -21.97
C THR A 217 -23.83 4.29 -23.37
N ALA A 218 -22.74 5.03 -23.59
CA ALA A 218 -21.96 4.99 -24.83
C ALA A 218 -21.08 3.73 -24.96
N GLY A 219 -20.87 2.96 -23.88
CA GLY A 219 -20.01 1.78 -23.90
C GLY A 219 -18.52 2.11 -23.94
N VAL A 220 -18.11 3.26 -23.41
CA VAL A 220 -16.69 3.67 -23.32
C VAL A 220 -16.31 3.97 -21.87
N SER A 221 -15.04 4.30 -21.62
CA SER A 221 -14.54 4.59 -20.26
C SER A 221 -15.09 5.92 -19.71
N THR A 222 -14.94 6.16 -18.40
CA THR A 222 -15.31 7.44 -17.77
C THR A 222 -14.10 8.16 -17.19
N ILE A 223 -14.16 9.50 -17.06
CA ILE A 223 -13.12 10.31 -16.40
C ILE A 223 -12.82 9.79 -14.99
N LYS A 224 -13.87 9.49 -14.20
CA LYS A 224 -13.73 8.89 -12.87
C LYS A 224 -12.97 7.56 -12.88
N THR A 225 -13.27 6.68 -13.85
CA THR A 225 -12.59 5.39 -13.99
C THR A 225 -11.12 5.58 -14.36
N PHE A 226 -10.83 6.53 -15.25
CA PHE A 226 -9.47 6.90 -15.62
C PHE A 226 -8.66 7.41 -14.43
N LEU A 227 -9.20 8.34 -13.65
CA LEU A 227 -8.49 8.85 -12.46
C LEU A 227 -8.33 7.78 -11.36
N LYS A 228 -9.32 6.91 -11.14
CA LYS A 228 -9.16 5.75 -10.24
C LYS A 228 -8.05 4.80 -10.72
N THR A 229 -7.89 4.66 -12.04
CA THR A 229 -6.84 3.83 -12.64
C THR A 229 -5.47 4.50 -12.48
N ALA A 230 -5.37 5.81 -12.75
CA ALA A 230 -4.17 6.63 -12.55
C ALA A 230 -3.65 6.57 -11.10
N LEU A 231 -4.55 6.50 -10.12
CA LEU A 231 -4.20 6.43 -8.70
C LEU A 231 -3.68 5.05 -8.22
N GLN A 232 -3.80 3.99 -9.02
CA GLN A 232 -3.41 2.64 -8.57
C GLN A 232 -1.92 2.49 -8.25
N PRO A 233 -0.98 2.99 -9.07
CA PRO A 233 0.45 2.83 -8.80
C PRO A 233 0.96 3.76 -7.70
N VAL A 234 0.18 4.79 -7.33
CA VAL A 234 0.56 5.82 -6.35
C VAL A 234 1.03 5.20 -5.03
N GLY A 235 2.18 5.66 -4.55
CA GLY A 235 2.72 5.23 -3.26
C GLY A 235 3.26 3.80 -3.25
N SER A 236 3.41 3.17 -4.42
CA SER A 236 3.87 1.78 -4.54
C SER A 236 4.76 1.47 -5.75
N THR A 237 4.98 2.46 -6.63
CA THR A 237 5.75 2.30 -7.87
C THR A 237 6.84 3.35 -7.93
N MET A 238 8.10 2.89 -8.00
CA MET A 238 9.27 3.77 -8.10
C MET A 238 9.43 4.33 -9.52
N TYR A 239 10.13 5.46 -9.64
CA TYR A 239 10.52 6.01 -10.93
C TYR A 239 11.68 5.22 -11.49
N ILE A 240 11.48 4.58 -12.64
CA ILE A 240 12.56 3.88 -13.36
C ILE A 240 12.67 4.55 -14.73
N TRP A 241 13.81 5.16 -15.04
CA TRP A 241 14.04 5.73 -16.38
C TRP A 241 13.93 4.61 -17.44
N GLY A 242 13.12 4.82 -18.49
CA GLY A 242 12.82 3.77 -19.47
C GLY A 242 11.80 2.73 -18.96
N GLY A 243 11.31 2.88 -17.72
CA GLY A 243 10.34 1.98 -17.13
C GLY A 243 9.01 2.04 -17.88
N GLY A 244 8.64 0.95 -18.53
CA GLY A 244 7.44 0.85 -19.37
C GLY A 244 7.72 0.83 -20.87
N TRP A 245 8.96 1.11 -21.29
CA TRP A 245 9.42 0.88 -22.65
C TRP A 245 9.84 -0.58 -22.86
N ASN A 246 9.98 -0.98 -24.11
CA ASN A 246 10.63 -2.24 -24.50
C ASN A 246 12.11 -1.98 -24.87
N GLU A 247 12.93 -3.03 -24.95
CA GLU A 247 14.37 -2.88 -25.27
C GLU A 247 14.62 -2.19 -26.61
N ALA A 248 13.76 -2.43 -27.60
CA ALA A 248 13.84 -1.79 -28.91
C ALA A 248 13.39 -0.31 -28.92
N ASP A 249 12.85 0.22 -27.82
CA ASP A 249 12.30 1.58 -27.69
C ASP A 249 11.24 1.94 -28.76
N THR A 250 10.53 0.93 -29.27
CA THR A 250 9.53 1.06 -30.35
C THR A 250 8.09 1.19 -29.81
N GLY A 251 7.94 1.26 -28.49
CA GLY A 251 6.63 1.43 -27.86
C GLY A 251 6.60 0.89 -26.43
N ALA A 252 5.48 0.26 -26.08
CA ALA A 252 5.21 -0.17 -24.71
C ALA A 252 5.78 -1.57 -24.43
N GLY A 253 6.58 -1.69 -23.38
CA GLY A 253 7.03 -2.96 -22.83
C GLY A 253 5.97 -3.68 -21.99
N GLU A 254 6.34 -4.83 -21.43
CA GLU A 254 5.44 -5.66 -20.63
C GLU A 254 4.80 -4.90 -19.46
N ASP A 255 5.56 -4.03 -18.83
CA ASP A 255 5.10 -3.29 -17.65
C ASP A 255 4.04 -2.24 -18.00
N ALA A 256 4.19 -1.53 -19.12
CA ALA A 256 3.19 -0.56 -19.55
C ALA A 256 1.95 -1.22 -20.19
N THR A 257 2.09 -2.41 -20.75
CA THR A 257 0.96 -3.22 -21.25
C THR A 257 0.42 -4.18 -20.19
N ARG A 258 0.90 -4.08 -18.95
CA ARG A 258 0.44 -4.91 -17.85
C ARG A 258 -0.93 -4.48 -17.38
N ILE A 259 -1.80 -5.45 -17.31
CA ILE A 259 -3.11 -5.32 -16.72
C ILE A 259 -3.00 -5.42 -15.18
N SER A 260 -3.39 -4.36 -14.47
CA SER A 260 -3.12 -4.10 -13.03
C SER A 260 -1.69 -3.69 -12.68
N VAL A 261 -1.53 -3.13 -11.48
CA VAL A 261 -0.24 -2.82 -10.85
C VAL A 261 0.59 -4.10 -10.67
N SER A 262 1.86 -4.07 -11.07
CA SER A 262 2.78 -5.20 -10.86
C SER A 262 3.06 -5.40 -9.36
N PRO A 263 2.94 -6.63 -8.83
CA PRO A 263 3.39 -6.92 -7.47
C PRO A 263 4.88 -6.64 -7.25
N GLN A 264 5.70 -6.67 -8.32
CA GLN A 264 7.12 -6.38 -8.22
C GLN A 264 7.40 -4.91 -7.95
N TRP A 265 6.63 -3.97 -8.51
CA TRP A 265 6.77 -2.54 -8.20
C TRP A 265 6.64 -2.29 -6.69
N HIS A 266 5.62 -2.88 -6.06
CA HIS A 266 5.43 -2.78 -4.62
C HIS A 266 6.55 -3.48 -3.82
N LYS A 267 7.03 -4.65 -4.28
CA LYS A 267 8.15 -5.36 -3.65
C LYS A 267 9.43 -4.52 -3.73
N PHE A 268 9.68 -3.88 -4.86
CA PHE A 268 10.83 -3.02 -5.10
C PHE A 268 10.77 -1.78 -4.22
N PHE A 269 9.65 -1.04 -4.20
CA PHE A 269 9.41 0.09 -3.29
C PHE A 269 9.67 -0.26 -1.81
N ASN A 270 9.21 -1.44 -1.35
CA ASN A 270 9.40 -1.85 0.03
C ASN A 270 10.87 -2.04 0.42
N LYS A 271 11.74 -2.36 -0.55
CA LYS A 271 13.20 -2.49 -0.33
C LYS A 271 13.93 -1.15 -0.28
N GLN A 272 13.38 -0.11 -0.91
CA GLN A 272 14.05 1.19 -0.98
C GLN A 272 13.99 1.96 0.34
N THR A 273 14.92 2.87 0.55
CA THR A 273 14.98 3.82 1.67
C THR A 273 14.68 5.24 1.17
N SER A 274 14.71 6.24 2.06
CA SER A 274 14.61 7.66 1.69
C SER A 274 15.79 8.16 0.85
N SER A 275 16.87 7.38 0.74
CA SER A 275 18.07 7.71 -0.07
C SER A 275 18.04 7.07 -1.46
N TYR A 276 16.84 6.73 -1.96
CA TYR A 276 16.70 6.15 -3.29
C TYR A 276 17.20 7.12 -4.36
N ASP A 277 18.05 6.63 -5.26
CA ASP A 277 18.53 7.37 -6.42
C ASP A 277 18.20 6.58 -7.68
N TYR A 278 17.36 7.18 -8.53
CA TYR A 278 16.91 6.54 -9.76
C TYR A 278 18.06 6.31 -10.75
N ASN A 279 19.16 7.07 -10.69
CA ASN A 279 20.31 6.92 -11.58
C ASN A 279 20.92 5.52 -11.49
N ASN A 280 20.90 4.92 -10.30
CA ASN A 280 21.40 3.55 -10.06
C ASN A 280 20.45 2.46 -10.56
N THR A 281 19.24 2.83 -11.01
CA THR A 281 18.17 1.88 -11.35
C THR A 281 17.56 2.12 -12.71
N ARG A 282 18.19 2.97 -13.54
CA ARG A 282 17.76 3.24 -14.92
C ARG A 282 17.68 1.93 -15.70
N TYR A 283 16.64 1.79 -16.52
CA TYR A 283 16.38 0.63 -17.37
C TYR A 283 16.21 -0.71 -16.63
N GLN A 284 16.09 -0.73 -15.30
CA GLN A 284 15.71 -1.93 -14.56
C GLN A 284 14.21 -2.21 -14.73
N LEU A 285 13.83 -2.70 -15.91
CA LEU A 285 12.46 -3.04 -16.27
C LEU A 285 11.86 -4.04 -15.24
N GLY A 286 10.56 -3.95 -14.98
CA GLY A 286 9.89 -4.76 -13.94
C GLY A 286 9.81 -4.09 -12.56
N ASN A 287 10.62 -3.06 -12.29
CA ASN A 287 10.75 -2.44 -10.97
C ASN A 287 9.96 -1.12 -10.80
N GLY A 288 9.50 -0.52 -11.89
CA GLY A 288 8.76 0.74 -11.84
C GLY A 288 8.43 1.30 -13.22
N LEU A 289 8.02 2.57 -13.26
CA LEU A 289 7.58 3.25 -14.50
C LEU A 289 8.19 4.65 -14.56
N ASP A 290 8.60 5.10 -15.75
CA ASP A 290 8.83 6.52 -16.01
C ASP A 290 7.50 7.25 -16.27
N CYS A 291 7.56 8.54 -16.61
CA CYS A 291 6.37 9.33 -16.89
C CYS A 291 5.57 8.82 -18.09
N SER A 292 6.24 8.43 -19.18
CA SER A 292 5.61 7.90 -20.39
C SER A 292 5.00 6.52 -20.16
N GLY A 293 5.74 5.62 -19.52
CA GLY A 293 5.28 4.30 -19.11
C GLY A 293 4.07 4.37 -18.18
N TYR A 294 4.05 5.33 -17.25
CA TYR A 294 2.92 5.56 -16.35
C TYR A 294 1.65 6.02 -17.07
N VAL A 295 1.74 7.05 -17.93
CA VAL A 295 0.57 7.53 -18.68
C VAL A 295 0.10 6.47 -19.69
N GLY A 296 1.03 5.83 -20.39
CA GLY A 296 0.75 4.72 -21.30
C GLY A 296 0.07 3.53 -20.59
N TRP A 297 0.56 3.14 -19.41
CA TRP A 297 -0.05 2.11 -18.56
C TRP A 297 -1.48 2.48 -18.13
N THR A 298 -1.69 3.74 -17.76
CA THR A 298 -3.01 4.22 -17.32
C THR A 298 -4.02 4.14 -18.46
N VAL A 299 -3.66 4.63 -19.65
CA VAL A 299 -4.49 4.55 -20.86
C VAL A 299 -4.73 3.10 -21.27
N TYR A 300 -3.70 2.25 -21.20
CA TYR A 300 -3.84 0.84 -21.50
C TYR A 300 -4.88 0.15 -20.62
N ASN A 301 -4.88 0.44 -19.32
CA ASN A 301 -5.77 -0.20 -18.35
C ASN A 301 -7.24 0.27 -18.43
N ILE A 302 -7.54 1.34 -19.16
CA ILE A 302 -8.92 1.77 -19.46
C ILE A 302 -9.40 1.36 -20.85
N LEU A 303 -8.52 0.86 -21.71
CA LEU A 303 -8.86 0.40 -23.07
C LEU A 303 -8.79 -1.13 -23.23
N ASN A 304 -8.03 -1.81 -22.36
CA ASN A 304 -7.74 -3.24 -22.51
C ASN A 304 -8.09 -4.05 -21.25
N THR A 305 -8.37 -5.34 -21.46
CA THR A 305 -8.65 -6.30 -20.38
C THR A 305 -7.63 -7.45 -20.29
N THR A 306 -6.67 -7.50 -21.21
CA THR A 306 -5.64 -8.54 -21.33
C THR A 306 -4.28 -7.86 -21.55
N SER A 307 -3.22 -8.39 -20.94
CA SER A 307 -1.86 -7.83 -21.10
C SER A 307 -1.27 -8.12 -22.48
N GLY A 308 -0.16 -7.45 -22.82
CA GLY A 308 0.71 -7.82 -23.95
C GLY A 308 0.24 -7.35 -25.33
N LYS A 309 -0.92 -6.70 -25.44
CA LYS A 309 -1.32 -5.98 -26.67
C LYS A 309 -0.47 -4.72 -26.89
N LYS A 310 -0.48 -4.18 -28.12
CA LYS A 310 0.11 -2.87 -28.44
C LYS A 310 -0.28 -1.81 -27.41
N GLY A 311 0.73 -1.16 -26.81
CA GLY A 311 0.50 -0.14 -25.79
C GLY A 311 0.54 1.28 -26.31
N TYR A 312 0.61 2.22 -25.37
CA TYR A 312 0.45 3.67 -25.59
C TYR A 312 1.63 4.45 -25.00
N VAL A 313 2.81 3.86 -25.00
CA VAL A 313 4.06 4.54 -24.59
C VAL A 313 4.67 5.19 -25.82
N MET A 314 5.09 6.44 -25.65
CA MET A 314 5.73 7.28 -26.66
C MET A 314 6.54 8.37 -25.94
N LYS A 315 7.24 9.23 -26.69
CA LYS A 315 8.01 10.31 -26.06
C LYS A 315 7.03 11.23 -25.32
N SER A 316 7.45 11.76 -24.17
CA SER A 316 6.57 12.54 -23.28
C SER A 316 5.93 13.77 -23.95
N ARG A 317 6.55 14.28 -25.01
CA ARG A 317 6.09 15.42 -25.84
C ARG A 317 4.99 15.07 -26.82
N GLU A 318 4.85 13.80 -27.17
CA GLU A 318 4.01 13.33 -28.27
C GLU A 318 2.60 12.94 -27.81
N PHE A 319 2.38 12.70 -26.51
CA PHE A 319 1.09 12.20 -26.02
C PHE A 319 -0.08 13.10 -26.42
N THR A 320 0.01 14.41 -26.19
CA THR A 320 -1.13 15.31 -26.44
C THR A 320 -1.50 15.39 -27.92
N SER A 321 -0.51 15.48 -28.82
CA SER A 321 -0.76 15.55 -30.26
C SER A 321 -1.18 14.20 -30.83
N ASN A 322 -0.55 13.10 -30.38
CA ASN A 322 -0.88 11.74 -30.81
C ASN A 322 -2.28 11.32 -30.37
N PHE A 323 -2.71 11.69 -29.16
CA PHE A 323 -4.06 11.36 -28.70
C PHE A 323 -5.11 12.20 -29.41
N ALA A 324 -4.85 13.49 -29.65
CA ALA A 324 -5.75 14.33 -30.43
C ALA A 324 -5.88 13.86 -31.89
N SER A 325 -4.77 13.46 -32.54
CA SER A 325 -4.81 12.96 -33.92
C SER A 325 -5.58 11.65 -34.11
N ARG A 326 -5.81 10.89 -33.01
CA ARG A 326 -6.69 9.71 -32.99
C ARG A 326 -8.18 10.07 -32.86
N GLY A 327 -8.52 11.36 -32.79
CA GLY A 327 -9.88 11.82 -32.50
C GLY A 327 -10.31 11.53 -31.07
N TRP A 328 -9.37 11.42 -30.11
CA TRP A 328 -9.71 11.17 -28.70
C TRP A 328 -10.05 12.44 -27.92
N GLY A 329 -9.87 13.60 -28.55
CA GLY A 329 -10.17 14.89 -27.96
C GLY A 329 -9.40 16.01 -28.63
N THR A 330 -9.25 17.12 -27.92
CA THR A 330 -8.74 18.38 -28.47
C THR A 330 -7.34 18.66 -27.95
N TYR A 331 -6.43 18.96 -28.88
CA TYR A 331 -5.08 19.45 -28.57
C TYR A 331 -5.14 20.96 -28.30
N VAL A 332 -4.43 21.40 -27.26
CA VAL A 332 -4.22 22.81 -26.92
C VAL A 332 -2.72 23.05 -26.83
N SER A 333 -2.23 24.00 -27.64
CA SER A 333 -0.81 24.38 -27.62
C SER A 333 -0.44 25.05 -26.29
N ARG A 334 0.84 24.94 -25.91
CA ARG A 334 1.38 25.49 -24.65
C ARG A 334 0.95 26.93 -24.37
N SER A 335 1.02 27.81 -25.37
CA SER A 335 0.67 29.23 -25.23
C SER A 335 -0.83 29.48 -25.03
N SER A 336 -1.67 28.49 -25.36
CA SER A 336 -3.13 28.59 -25.31
C SER A 336 -3.75 27.90 -24.10
N VAL A 337 -2.94 27.24 -23.25
CA VAL A 337 -3.43 26.59 -22.03
C VAL A 337 -3.87 27.64 -21.01
N LYS A 338 -5.17 27.64 -20.69
CA LYS A 338 -5.79 28.62 -19.75
C LYS A 338 -6.43 27.98 -18.52
N ASN A 339 -6.74 26.69 -18.56
CA ASN A 339 -7.41 25.96 -17.49
C ASN A 339 -6.96 24.49 -17.47
N TYR A 340 -7.30 23.78 -16.41
CA TYR A 340 -7.00 22.35 -16.27
C TYR A 340 -8.24 21.61 -15.79
N LYS A 341 -8.66 20.62 -16.56
CA LYS A 341 -9.82 19.77 -16.29
C LYS A 341 -9.34 18.41 -15.81
N ALA A 342 -10.15 17.81 -14.95
CA ALA A 342 -9.90 16.48 -14.44
C ALA A 342 -9.74 15.48 -15.60
N GLY A 343 -8.61 14.77 -15.63
CA GLY A 343 -8.29 13.80 -16.67
C GLY A 343 -7.35 14.33 -17.76
N ASP A 344 -7.16 15.64 -17.91
CA ASP A 344 -6.30 16.17 -18.98
C ASP A 344 -4.90 15.56 -18.94
N ILE A 345 -4.37 15.30 -20.15
CA ILE A 345 -2.98 14.88 -20.34
C ILE A 345 -2.15 16.11 -20.63
N MET A 346 -1.02 16.24 -19.95
CA MET A 346 -0.11 17.37 -20.09
C MET A 346 1.24 16.87 -20.58
N SER A 347 1.62 17.26 -21.80
CA SER A 347 2.88 16.86 -22.45
C SER A 347 3.86 18.01 -22.48
N SER A 348 5.13 17.73 -22.19
CA SER A 348 6.17 18.74 -22.30
C SER A 348 6.24 19.28 -23.72
N ALA A 349 6.16 20.61 -23.86
CA ALA A 349 6.34 21.32 -25.12
C ALA A 349 7.70 22.03 -25.18
N CYS A 350 8.66 21.63 -24.34
CA CYS A 350 9.96 22.28 -24.17
C CYS A 350 11.12 21.26 -24.09
N THR A 351 12.27 21.56 -24.71
CA THR A 351 13.47 20.68 -24.74
C THR A 351 14.00 20.34 -23.34
N CYS A 352 13.89 21.26 -22.39
CA CYS A 352 14.47 21.12 -21.04
C CYS A 352 13.61 20.39 -19.99
N CYS A 353 12.33 20.07 -20.25
CA CYS A 353 11.40 19.57 -19.20
C CYS A 353 11.00 18.08 -19.30
N GLY A 354 10.93 17.49 -20.49
CA GLY A 354 10.90 16.03 -20.70
C GLY A 354 9.85 15.18 -19.97
N HIS A 355 8.70 15.71 -19.53
CA HIS A 355 7.69 14.98 -18.75
C HIS A 355 6.29 14.95 -19.36
N VAL A 356 5.52 13.93 -18.97
CA VAL A 356 4.07 13.82 -19.21
C VAL A 356 3.34 13.46 -17.90
N TRP A 357 2.16 14.03 -17.66
CA TRP A 357 1.42 13.83 -16.41
C TRP A 357 -0.11 14.00 -16.60
N ILE A 358 -0.86 13.62 -15.57
CA ILE A 358 -2.33 13.59 -15.59
C ILE A 358 -2.89 14.58 -14.56
N VAL A 359 -3.81 15.45 -14.97
CA VAL A 359 -4.52 16.38 -14.08
C VAL A 359 -5.57 15.62 -13.24
N LEU A 360 -5.53 15.79 -11.91
CA LEU A 360 -6.64 15.37 -11.03
C LEU A 360 -7.71 16.45 -10.92
N GLY A 361 -7.31 17.73 -10.88
CA GLY A 361 -8.24 18.85 -10.90
C GLY A 361 -7.59 20.17 -10.54
N SER A 362 -8.32 21.26 -10.78
CA SER A 362 -7.92 22.63 -10.44
C SER A 362 -8.44 23.06 -9.07
N CYS A 363 -7.69 23.95 -8.43
CA CYS A 363 -8.03 24.59 -7.16
C CYS A 363 -8.50 26.04 -7.37
N SER A 364 -9.07 26.63 -6.31
CA SER A 364 -9.61 28.00 -6.36
C SER A 364 -8.52 29.06 -6.61
N ASP A 365 -7.32 28.83 -6.08
CA ASP A 365 -6.13 29.68 -6.27
C ASP A 365 -5.40 29.44 -7.61
N ARG A 366 -6.05 28.72 -8.54
CA ARG A 366 -5.52 28.28 -9.84
C ARG A 366 -4.32 27.33 -9.79
N SER A 367 -3.97 26.80 -8.61
CA SER A 367 -3.03 25.69 -8.52
C SER A 367 -3.69 24.37 -8.94
N VAL A 368 -2.89 23.39 -9.37
CA VAL A 368 -3.37 22.15 -9.98
C VAL A 368 -2.90 20.95 -9.17
N VAL A 369 -3.81 20.04 -8.87
CA VAL A 369 -3.47 18.72 -8.35
C VAL A 369 -3.29 17.75 -9.52
N LEU A 370 -2.21 16.98 -9.50
CA LEU A 370 -1.85 16.05 -10.57
C LEU A 370 -1.35 14.70 -10.02
N VAL A 371 -1.34 13.67 -10.86
CA VAL A 371 -0.58 12.44 -10.64
C VAL A 371 0.52 12.34 -11.67
N HIS A 372 1.73 12.03 -11.21
CA HIS A 372 2.91 12.01 -12.04
C HIS A 372 3.87 10.91 -11.59
N SER A 373 4.51 10.24 -12.55
CA SER A 373 5.74 9.49 -12.31
C SER A 373 6.94 10.37 -12.64
N SER A 374 7.59 10.86 -11.62
CA SER A 374 8.89 11.55 -11.66
C SER A 374 9.72 11.01 -10.51
N PRO A 375 11.04 11.22 -10.43
CA PRO A 375 11.77 10.96 -9.19
C PRO A 375 11.00 11.54 -7.98
N ASP A 376 10.67 10.77 -6.95
CA ASP A 376 11.08 9.38 -6.65
C ASP A 376 10.19 8.24 -7.22
N GLY A 377 8.98 8.55 -7.68
CA GLY A 377 8.08 7.62 -8.37
C GLY A 377 6.67 8.16 -8.58
N VAL A 378 5.69 7.25 -8.66
CA VAL A 378 4.30 7.63 -8.93
C VAL A 378 3.65 8.20 -7.67
N GLN A 379 3.29 9.48 -7.72
CA GLN A 379 2.67 10.16 -6.58
C GLN A 379 1.67 11.25 -6.99
N ILE A 380 0.81 11.60 -6.03
CA ILE A 380 -0.03 12.81 -6.13
C ILE A 380 0.85 14.01 -5.80
N ASN A 381 0.80 15.03 -6.65
CA ASN A 381 1.51 16.29 -6.48
C ASN A 381 0.55 17.48 -6.58
N GLY A 382 0.99 18.61 -6.06
CA GLY A 382 0.34 19.90 -6.26
C GLY A 382 1.33 20.91 -6.84
N THR A 383 0.86 21.75 -7.76
CA THR A 383 1.67 22.86 -8.26
C THR A 383 1.65 24.03 -7.28
N VAL A 384 2.65 24.91 -7.40
CA VAL A 384 2.54 26.29 -6.90
C VAL A 384 1.33 27.01 -7.51
N THR A 385 0.96 28.17 -6.96
CA THR A 385 0.03 29.10 -7.63
C THR A 385 0.68 29.67 -8.91
N PRO A 386 -0.10 30.31 -9.82
CA PRO A 386 0.49 31.00 -10.96
C PRO A 386 1.49 32.12 -10.60
N SER A 387 1.41 32.66 -9.38
CA SER A 387 2.39 33.61 -8.83
C SER A 387 3.64 32.95 -8.22
N GLY A 388 3.76 31.63 -8.26
CA GLY A 388 4.90 30.89 -7.73
C GLY A 388 4.83 30.54 -6.23
N SER A 389 3.69 30.75 -5.56
CA SER A 389 3.57 30.46 -4.13
C SER A 389 3.46 28.97 -3.83
N TYR A 390 4.35 28.47 -2.96
CA TYR A 390 4.33 27.11 -2.43
C TYR A 390 3.26 26.87 -1.35
N LYS A 391 2.56 27.92 -0.89
CA LYS A 391 1.44 27.80 0.06
C LYS A 391 0.10 27.48 -0.62
N SER A 392 0.14 26.94 -1.83
CA SER A 392 -1.03 26.67 -2.67
C SER A 392 -1.98 25.62 -2.08
N GLU A 393 -3.24 25.71 -2.46
CA GLU A 393 -4.28 24.73 -2.14
C GLU A 393 -3.90 23.34 -2.66
N ALA A 394 -3.38 23.24 -3.89
CA ALA A 394 -3.00 21.96 -4.49
C ALA A 394 -1.88 21.25 -3.71
N ILE A 395 -0.84 21.97 -3.27
CA ILE A 395 0.25 21.38 -2.47
C ILE A 395 -0.28 20.90 -1.12
N LYS A 396 -1.16 21.68 -0.48
CA LYS A 396 -1.82 21.27 0.78
C LYS A 396 -2.65 20.00 0.59
N LEU A 397 -3.44 19.92 -0.48
CA LEU A 397 -4.24 18.74 -0.82
C LEU A 397 -3.36 17.52 -1.10
N ALA A 398 -2.32 17.65 -1.93
CA ALA A 398 -1.41 16.55 -2.26
C ALA A 398 -0.75 15.97 -0.99
N ASN A 399 -0.19 16.84 -0.14
CA ASN A 399 0.39 16.44 1.14
C ASN A 399 -0.62 15.73 2.05
N LYS A 400 -1.83 16.28 2.20
CA LYS A 400 -2.90 15.70 3.02
C LYS A 400 -3.24 14.28 2.60
N TYR A 401 -3.44 14.06 1.29
CA TYR A 401 -3.85 12.76 0.77
C TYR A 401 -2.69 11.75 0.74
N MET A 402 -1.48 12.18 0.37
CA MET A 402 -0.29 11.32 0.42
C MET A 402 0.02 10.85 1.83
N LYS A 403 0.00 11.76 2.82
CA LYS A 403 0.21 11.43 4.24
C LYS A 403 -0.85 10.48 4.78
N LYS A 404 -2.13 10.70 4.45
CA LYS A 404 -3.26 9.92 4.98
C LYS A 404 -3.36 8.53 4.36
N TYR A 405 -3.27 8.41 3.05
CA TYR A 405 -3.56 7.17 2.33
C TYR A 405 -2.30 6.38 1.95
N TYR A 406 -1.14 7.02 1.89
CA TYR A 406 0.14 6.41 1.53
C TYR A 406 1.27 6.71 2.54
N PRO A 407 1.04 6.50 3.86
CA PRO A 407 1.95 6.97 4.91
C PRO A 407 3.37 6.36 4.83
N LYS A 408 3.50 5.12 4.34
CA LYS A 408 4.82 4.48 4.14
C LYS A 408 5.64 5.18 3.05
N TRP A 409 4.98 5.60 1.98
CA TRP A 409 5.60 6.36 0.90
C TRP A 409 5.97 7.75 1.41
N TYR A 410 4.99 8.46 1.98
CA TYR A 410 5.17 9.84 2.44
C TYR A 410 6.27 9.98 3.50
N LYS A 411 6.48 8.96 4.34
CA LYS A 411 7.61 8.94 5.29
C LYS A 411 8.98 8.91 4.60
N LYS A 412 9.11 8.25 3.44
CA LYS A 412 10.37 8.15 2.67
C LYS A 412 10.54 9.34 1.74
N TYR A 413 9.45 9.76 1.08
CA TYR A 413 9.43 10.76 0.01
C TYR A 413 8.29 11.77 0.29
N PRO A 414 8.52 12.77 1.16
CA PRO A 414 7.46 13.69 1.60
C PRO A 414 7.18 14.84 0.62
N ASN A 415 8.06 15.10 -0.35
CA ASN A 415 7.90 16.23 -1.25
C ASN A 415 6.84 15.96 -2.33
N CYS A 416 5.68 16.61 -2.21
CA CYS A 416 4.59 16.55 -3.19
C CYS A 416 4.44 17.83 -4.02
N SER A 417 5.44 18.71 -4.03
CA SER A 417 5.35 20.04 -4.66
C SER A 417 5.92 20.05 -6.08
N LYS A 418 5.28 20.81 -6.98
CA LYS A 418 5.76 21.06 -8.35
C LYS A 418 5.83 22.56 -8.64
N GLY A 419 6.94 22.97 -9.25
CA GLY A 419 7.22 24.38 -9.55
C GLY A 419 6.40 24.94 -10.72
N LEU A 420 6.63 26.21 -11.02
CA LEU A 420 5.87 26.98 -12.00
C LEU A 420 5.92 26.39 -13.43
N SER A 421 6.99 25.67 -13.78
CA SER A 421 7.11 25.02 -15.09
C SER A 421 5.95 24.06 -15.40
N TYR A 422 5.33 23.45 -14.38
CA TYR A 422 4.15 22.59 -14.53
C TYR A 422 2.89 23.35 -14.94
N LEU A 423 2.88 24.67 -14.81
CA LEU A 423 1.79 25.51 -15.28
C LEU A 423 2.07 26.15 -16.64
N SER A 424 3.32 26.19 -17.08
CA SER A 424 3.70 27.01 -18.23
C SER A 424 4.40 26.27 -19.37
N HIS A 425 4.94 25.06 -19.18
CA HIS A 425 5.80 24.38 -20.16
C HIS A 425 5.11 23.27 -20.99
N TYR A 426 3.81 23.06 -20.79
CA TYR A 426 3.12 21.87 -21.28
C TYR A 426 2.03 22.23 -22.30
N SER A 427 1.94 21.45 -23.37
CA SER A 427 0.72 21.33 -24.16
C SER A 427 -0.29 20.49 -23.41
N GLN A 428 -1.56 20.61 -23.79
CA GLN A 428 -2.67 19.96 -23.11
C GLN A 428 -3.52 19.17 -24.11
N MET A 429 -4.06 18.05 -23.64
CA MET A 429 -5.09 17.30 -24.35
C MET A 429 -6.31 17.16 -23.44
N HIS A 430 -7.42 17.70 -23.92
CA HIS A 430 -8.74 17.52 -23.33
C HIS A 430 -9.41 16.32 -23.99
N TRP A 431 -9.95 15.40 -23.19
CA TRP A 431 -10.72 14.27 -23.72
C TRP A 431 -12.03 14.72 -24.38
N ASP A 432 -12.39 14.08 -25.49
CA ASP A 432 -13.77 14.10 -25.98
C ASP A 432 -14.64 13.25 -25.04
N ILE A 433 -15.50 13.94 -24.29
CA ILE A 433 -16.42 13.36 -23.31
C ILE A 433 -17.85 13.16 -23.86
N SER A 434 -18.06 13.37 -25.17
CA SER A 434 -19.36 13.16 -25.83
C SER A 434 -19.82 11.70 -25.81
N GLY A 435 -18.90 10.77 -25.57
CA GLY A 435 -19.13 9.33 -25.68
C GLY A 435 -19.00 8.76 -27.09
N LYS A 436 -18.76 9.60 -28.10
CA LYS A 436 -18.50 9.14 -29.47
C LYS A 436 -17.09 8.56 -29.67
N SER A 437 -16.14 8.97 -28.82
CA SER A 437 -14.75 8.53 -28.87
C SER A 437 -14.43 7.46 -27.82
N ILE A 438 -13.52 7.71 -26.86
CA ILE A 438 -13.10 6.71 -25.86
C ILE A 438 -13.50 7.03 -24.42
N MET A 439 -14.13 8.20 -24.19
CA MET A 439 -14.46 8.69 -22.86
C MET A 439 -15.84 9.35 -22.75
N THR A 440 -16.35 9.36 -21.52
CA THR A 440 -17.53 10.10 -21.06
C THR A 440 -17.28 10.67 -19.66
N ASP A 441 -18.10 11.64 -19.24
CA ASP A 441 -18.02 12.22 -17.89
C ASP A 441 -19.39 12.31 -17.19
N PRO A 442 -20.06 11.17 -16.92
CA PRO A 442 -21.39 11.17 -16.30
C PRO A 442 -21.37 11.73 -14.87
N ASP A 443 -20.25 11.61 -14.17
CA ASP A 443 -20.04 12.16 -12.83
C ASP A 443 -19.65 13.65 -12.84
N LYS A 444 -19.52 14.30 -14.01
CA LYS A 444 -19.16 15.72 -14.18
C LYS A 444 -17.82 16.13 -13.55
N TYR A 445 -16.85 15.22 -13.49
CA TYR A 445 -15.53 15.46 -12.89
C TYR A 445 -14.78 16.63 -13.53
N THR A 446 -14.92 16.84 -14.85
CA THR A 446 -14.26 17.92 -15.59
C THR A 446 -14.66 19.32 -15.13
N THR A 447 -15.77 19.45 -14.39
CA THR A 447 -16.28 20.70 -13.83
C THR A 447 -16.11 20.81 -12.31
N MET A 448 -15.58 19.77 -11.66
CA MET A 448 -15.40 19.74 -10.21
C MET A 448 -14.05 20.32 -9.77
N SER A 449 -14.04 20.95 -8.60
CA SER A 449 -12.79 21.32 -7.90
C SER A 449 -11.97 20.08 -7.52
N ALA A 450 -10.64 20.23 -7.47
CA ALA A 450 -9.72 19.17 -7.03
C ALA A 450 -10.10 18.57 -5.66
N SER A 451 -10.51 19.39 -4.70
CA SER A 451 -10.92 18.96 -3.36
C SER A 451 -12.13 18.00 -3.39
N LYS A 452 -13.18 18.32 -4.17
CA LYS A 452 -14.35 17.45 -4.36
C LYS A 452 -13.96 16.13 -5.05
N ILE A 453 -13.13 16.20 -6.08
CA ILE A 453 -12.65 15.02 -6.82
C ILE A 453 -11.87 14.08 -5.91
N LEU A 454 -10.89 14.60 -5.18
CA LEU A 454 -10.10 13.83 -4.22
C LEU A 454 -10.97 13.24 -3.11
N LYS A 455 -11.94 13.99 -2.59
CA LYS A 455 -12.90 13.45 -1.61
C LYS A 455 -13.64 12.25 -2.20
N ASP A 456 -14.15 12.34 -3.42
CA ASP A 456 -14.91 11.24 -4.03
C ASP A 456 -14.04 10.03 -4.40
N LEU A 457 -12.86 10.25 -4.99
CA LEU A 457 -11.93 9.17 -5.37
C LEU A 457 -11.46 8.33 -4.18
N PHE A 458 -11.42 8.90 -2.98
CA PHE A 458 -10.96 8.24 -1.75
C PHE A 458 -12.09 7.93 -0.74
N LYS A 459 -13.37 8.08 -1.12
CA LYS A 459 -14.49 7.50 -0.35
C LYS A 459 -14.42 5.98 -0.51
N ASN A 460 -14.32 5.28 0.62
CA ASN A 460 -14.40 3.80 0.69
C ASN A 460 -15.78 3.36 1.14
#